data_AF-A0A350XZC4-F1
#
_entry.id   AF-A0A350XZC4-F1
#
_cell.length_a   1.000
_cell.length_b   1.000
_cell.length_c   1.000
_cell.angle_alpha   90.00
_cell.angle_beta   90.00
_cell.angle_gamma   90.00
#
_symmetry.space_group_name_H-M   'P 1'
#
loop_
_entity.id
_entity.type
_entity.pdbx_description
1 polymer ?
#
loop_
_entity_poly.entity_id
_entity_poly.type
_entity_poly.pdbx_seq_one_letter_code
_entity_poly.pdbx_strand_id
1 'polypeptide(L)' 'ILSVMFMTTEEYLKQRIKDLEDNVCNNSLPLSYRKNQAFALLNYRDDLRQAVLESVRSRRSSFEKHIEQ' A
#
# COMPACT_ATOMS: atom_id res chain seq x y z
N ILE A 1 -12.96 -16.22 20.57
CA ILE A 1 -13.05 -16.06 19.10
C ILE A 1 -11.95 -15.10 18.70
N LEU A 2 -10.86 -15.60 18.10
CA LEU A 2 -9.82 -14.75 17.51
C LEU A 2 -10.33 -14.30 16.15
N SER A 3 -10.79 -13.06 16.06
CA SER A 3 -11.09 -12.42 14.78
C SER A 3 -9.77 -12.19 14.07
N VAL A 4 -9.43 -13.04 13.10
CA VAL A 4 -8.32 -12.77 12.17
C VAL A 4 -8.84 -11.69 11.23
N MET A 5 -8.51 -10.44 11.54
CA MET A 5 -8.86 -9.31 10.68
C MET A 5 -8.04 -9.45 9.39
N PHE A 6 -8.70 -9.83 8.29
CA PHE A 6 -8.04 -9.88 6.98
C PHE A 6 -7.74 -8.46 6.54
N MET A 7 -6.46 -8.09 6.57
CA MET A 7 -5.99 -6.78 6.12
C MET A 7 -6.08 -6.70 4.60
N THR A 8 -6.65 -5.63 4.10
CA THR A 8 -6.69 -5.39 2.65
C THR A 8 -5.28 -5.07 2.13
N THR A 9 -5.03 -5.36 0.85
CA THR A 9 -3.77 -5.00 0.19
C THR A 9 -3.45 -3.50 0.35
N GLU A 10 -4.46 -2.64 0.29
CA GLU A 10 -4.31 -1.20 0.48
C GLU A 10 -3.83 -0.85 1.90
N GLU A 11 -4.44 -1.45 2.93
CA GLU A 11 -4.04 -1.24 4.33
C GLU A 11 -2.62 -1.75 4.58
N TYR A 12 -2.25 -2.89 4.00
CA TYR A 12 -0.89 -3.44 4.07
C TYR A 12 0.14 -2.49 3.47
N LEU A 13 -0.13 -2.00 2.26
CA LEU A 13 0.77 -1.08 1.59
C LEU A 13 0.89 0.24 2.36
N LYS A 14 -0.22 0.76 2.92
CA LYS A 14 -0.21 1.97 3.78
C LYS A 14 0.65 1.80 5.02
N GLN A 15 0.53 0.67 5.73
CA GLN A 15 1.37 0.39 6.90
C GLN A 15 2.85 0.28 6.52
N ARG A 16 3.16 -0.45 5.44
CA ARG A 16 4.54 -0.58 4.96
C ARG A 16 5.16 0.74 4.53
N ILE A 17 4.42 1.58 3.82
CA ILE A 17 4.87 2.93 3.45
C ILE A 17 5.22 3.75 4.70
N LYS A 18 4.38 3.72 5.73
CA LYS A 18 4.63 4.42 6.98
C LYS A 18 5.91 3.92 7.68
N ASP A 19 6.10 2.60 7.77
CA ASP A 19 7.32 2.04 8.36
C ASP A 19 8.59 2.48 7.60
N LEU A 20 8.51 2.54 6.27
CA LEU A 20 9.61 2.99 5.41
C LEU A 20 9.90 4.48 5.62
N GLU A 21 8.87 5.33 5.69
CA GLU A 21 9.00 6.76 5.98
C GLU A 21 9.65 7.01 7.34
N ASP A 22 9.20 6.30 8.37
CA ASP A 22 9.76 6.35 9.72
C ASP A 22 11.26 5.98 9.71
N ASN A 23 11.64 4.94 8.97
CA ASN A 23 13.03 4.51 8.83
C ASN A 23 13.90 5.50 8.05
N VAL A 24 13.39 6.12 6.98
CA VAL A 24 14.12 7.11 6.19
C VAL A 24 14.44 8.36 7.02
N CYS A 25 13.53 8.74 7.92
CA CYS A 25 13.70 9.89 8.81
C CYS A 25 14.51 9.58 10.08
N ASN A 26 14.76 8.30 10.38
CA ASN A 26 15.43 7.91 11.62
C ASN A 26 16.96 8.09 11.55
N ASN A 27 17.45 9.22 12.06
CA ASN A 27 18.88 9.55 12.10
C ASN A 27 19.76 8.57 12.91
N SER A 28 19.17 7.69 13.72
CA SER A 28 19.92 6.62 14.40
C SER A 28 20.31 5.47 13.47
N LEU A 29 19.74 5.40 12.26
CA LEU A 29 20.00 4.34 11.29
C LEU A 29 21.14 4.72 10.31
N PRO A 30 21.97 3.75 9.89
CA PRO A 30 23.03 3.98 8.91
C PRO A 30 22.50 4.63 7.63
N LEU A 31 23.26 5.57 7.06
CA LEU A 31 22.86 6.27 5.84
C LEU A 31 22.61 5.31 4.65
N SER A 32 23.42 4.26 4.52
CA SER A 32 23.23 3.23 3.50
C SER A 32 21.89 2.50 3.66
N TYR A 33 21.52 2.16 4.89
CA TYR A 33 20.22 1.57 5.20
C TYR A 33 19.08 2.52 4.81
N ARG A 34 19.14 3.79 5.24
CA ARG A 34 18.09 4.78 4.93
C ARG A 34 17.93 5.03 3.44
N LYS A 35 19.02 5.03 2.67
CA LYS A 35 18.96 5.11 1.20
C LYS A 35 18.23 3.91 0.60
N ASN A 36 18.48 2.70 1.10
CA ASN A 36 17.77 1.50 0.65
C ASN A 36 16.27 1.57 1.00
N GLN A 37 15.92 2.06 2.20
CA GLN A 37 14.52 2.26 2.58
C GLN A 37 13.83 3.31 1.71
N ALA A 38 14.53 4.40 1.36
CA ALA A 38 14.01 5.42 0.46
C ALA A 38 13.75 4.87 -0.95
N PHE A 39 14.63 3.98 -1.44
CA PHE A 39 14.42 3.32 -2.72
C PHE A 39 13.22 2.37 -2.68
N ALA A 40 13.08 1.57 -1.61
CA ALA A 40 11.92 0.71 -1.41
C ALA A 40 10.61 1.52 -1.32
N LEU A 41 10.63 2.66 -0.63
CA LEU A 41 9.47 3.55 -0.46
C LEU A 41 8.87 4.00 -1.79
N LEU A 42 9.71 4.27 -2.80
CA LEU A 42 9.23 4.65 -4.14
C LEU A 42 8.38 3.53 -4.76
N ASN A 43 8.89 2.30 -4.74
CA ASN A 43 8.19 1.15 -5.32
C ASN A 43 6.85 0.88 -4.61
N TYR A 44 6.83 0.93 -3.28
CA TYR A 44 5.60 0.70 -2.51
C TYR A 44 4.53 1.76 -2.75
N ARG A 45 4.91 3.02 -3.02
CA ARG A 45 3.95 4.07 -3.38
C ARG A 45 3.31 3.83 -4.74
N ASP A 46 4.08 3.31 -5.70
CA ASP A 46 3.55 2.93 -7.00
C ASP A 46 2.61 1.71 -6.89
N ASP A 47 2.97 0.72 -6.08
CA ASP A 47 2.11 -0.43 -5.80
C ASP A 47 0.79 -0.02 -5.14
N LEU A 48 0.83 0.91 -4.17
CA LEU A 48 -0.39 1.45 -3.54
C LEU A 48 -1.28 2.14 -4.57
N ARG A 49 -0.68 2.95 -5.45
CA ARG A 49 -1.42 3.63 -6.51
C ARG A 49 -2.10 2.63 -7.44
N GLN A 50 -1.41 1.56 -7.84
CA GLN A 50 -1.99 0.50 -8.67
C GLN A 50 -3.13 -0.23 -7.97
N ALA A 51 -2.93 -0.63 -6.70
CA ALA A 51 -3.95 -1.30 -5.91
C ALA A 51 -5.23 -0.45 -5.77
N VAL A 52 -5.08 0.85 -5.52
CA VAL A 52 -6.22 1.78 -5.45
C VAL A 52 -6.93 1.86 -6.80
N LEU A 53 -6.20 2.00 -7.92
CA LEU A 53 -6.77 2.06 -9.26
C LEU A 53 -7.54 0.79 -9.63
N GLU A 54 -7.00 -0.39 -9.31
CA GLU A 54 -7.66 -1.67 -9.52
C GLU A 54 -8.94 -1.80 -8.68
N SER A 55 -8.89 -1.37 -7.42
CA SER A 55 -10.08 -1.36 -6.55
C SER A 55 -11.21 -0.49 -7.12
N VAL A 56 -10.88 0.63 -7.76
CA VAL A 56 -11.85 1.54 -8.37
C VAL A 56 -12.40 0.94 -9.65
N ARG A 57 -11.55 0.35 -10.51
CA ARG A 57 -11.97 -0.34 -11.74
C ARG A 57 -12.90 -1.51 -11.46
N SER A 58 -12.55 -2.35 -10.47
CA SER A 58 -13.36 -3.50 -10.07
C SER A 58 -14.76 -3.08 -9.59
N ARG A 59 -14.85 -2.02 -8.78
CA ARG A 59 -16.12 -1.45 -8.34
C ARG A 59 -16.97 -0.93 -9.48
N ARG A 60 -16.37 -0.24 -10.46
CA ARG A 60 -17.08 0.29 -11.63
C ARG A 60 -17.63 -0.83 -12.52
N SER A 61 -16.84 -1.88 -12.76
CA SER A 61 -17.31 -3.05 -13.53
C SER A 61 -18.44 -3.81 -12.83
N SER A 62 -18.41 -3.93 -11.49
CA SER A 62 -19.52 -4.52 -10.75
C SER A 62 -20.79 -3.68 -10.84
N PHE A 63 -20.66 -2.35 -10.87
CA PHE A 63 -21.79 -1.44 -10.99
C PHE A 63 -22.45 -1.50 -12.37
N GLU A 64 -21.65 -1.54 -13.44
CA GLU A 64 -22.16 -1.68 -14.83
C GLU A 64 -22.88 -3.01 -15.04
N LYS A 65 -22.36 -4.12 -14.49
CA LYS A 65 -23.02 -5.44 -14.56
C LYS A 65 -24.37 -5.50 -13.84
N HIS A 66 -24.59 -4.68 -12.82
CA HIS A 66 -25.88 -4.61 -12.12
C HIS A 66 -26.91 -3.72 -12.82
N ILE A 67 -26.50 -2.85 -13.73
CA ILE A 67 -27.42 -2.00 -14.50
C ILE A 67 -27.92 -2.70 -15.78
N GLU A 68 -27.13 -3.65 -16.32
CA GLU A 68 -27.48 -4.42 -17.52
C GLU A 68 -28.29 -5.71 -17.25
N GLN A 69 -28.66 -6.01 -15.99
CA GLN A 69 -29.54 -7.13 -15.60
C GLN A 69 -30.93 -6.64 -15.21
#